data_AF-A0A8T5TIG6-F1
#
_entry.id   AF-A0A8T5TIG6-F1
#
_cell.length_a   1.000
_cell.length_b   1.000
_cell.length_c   1.000
_cell.angle_alpha   90.00
_cell.angle_beta   90.00
_cell.angle_gamma   90.00
#
_symmetry.space_group_name_H-M   'P 1'
#
loop_
_entity.id
_entity.type
_entity.pdbx_description
1 polymer ?
#
loop_
_entity_poly.entity_id
_entity_poly.type
_entity_poly.pdbx_seq_one_letter_code
_entity_poly.pdbx_strand_id
1 'polypeptide(L)'
;MSDEFKNYIDQSYEKGTSPIWLYTKDYIYGMFPVNNDSNRWMEITYDFDSDDPIIKKERDADLSYQFLFEELEKGIPYYIEDFNVNNLKQFATTVESKSGSEKLKTIISELINNTDKYSKNLPIIKSKEDAHLLKEKV
;
A
#
# COMPACT_ATOMS: atom_id res chain seq x y z
N MET A 1 -20.42 -4.67 -2.91
CA MET A 1 -19.23 -3.79 -2.95
C MET A 1 -18.26 -4.14 -1.83
N SER A 2 -18.68 -4.17 -0.56
CA SER A 2 -17.82 -4.65 0.55
C SER A 2 -17.26 -6.06 0.32
N ASP A 3 -18.07 -7.01 -0.16
CA ASP A 3 -17.60 -8.37 -0.48
C ASP A 3 -16.58 -8.41 -1.64
N GLU A 4 -16.73 -7.53 -2.62
CA GLU A 4 -15.76 -7.39 -3.72
C GLU A 4 -14.41 -6.90 -3.18
N PHE A 5 -14.43 -5.88 -2.32
CA PHE A 5 -13.21 -5.35 -1.70
C PHE A 5 -12.54 -6.39 -0.79
N LYS A 6 -13.31 -7.11 0.03
CA LYS A 6 -12.80 -8.20 0.89
C LYS A 6 -12.12 -9.29 0.07
N ASN A 7 -12.66 -9.62 -1.11
CA ASN A 7 -12.04 -10.56 -2.02
C ASN A 7 -10.72 -10.03 -2.61
N TYR A 8 -10.59 -8.73 -2.90
CA TYR A 8 -9.31 -8.14 -3.31
C TYR A 8 -8.25 -8.23 -2.20
N ILE A 9 -8.63 -8.01 -0.94
CA ILE A 9 -7.74 -8.21 0.21
C ILE A 9 -7.24 -9.66 0.22
N ASP A 10 -8.12 -10.64 0.11
CA ASP A 10 -7.73 -12.05 0.13
C ASP A 10 -6.79 -12.42 -1.02
N GLN A 11 -7.13 -12.02 -2.24
CA GLN A 11 -6.35 -12.31 -3.44
C GLN A 11 -4.96 -11.66 -3.41
N SER A 12 -4.82 -10.50 -2.75
CA SER A 12 -3.55 -9.78 -2.67
C SER A 12 -2.43 -10.60 -2.00
N TYR A 13 -2.78 -11.54 -1.13
CA TYR A 13 -1.81 -12.40 -0.43
C TYR A 13 -1.50 -13.72 -1.16
N GLU A 14 -2.14 -14.02 -2.29
CA GLU A 14 -1.92 -15.27 -3.03
C GLU A 14 -0.73 -15.21 -4.00
N LYS A 15 -0.21 -14.01 -4.29
CA LYS A 15 0.71 -13.75 -5.42
C LYS A 15 2.20 -13.84 -5.07
N GLY A 16 2.55 -14.40 -3.91
CA GLY A 16 3.93 -14.67 -3.48
C GLY A 16 4.80 -13.41 -3.25
N THR A 17 4.25 -12.22 -3.46
CA THR A 17 4.87 -10.92 -3.18
C THR A 17 3.93 -10.14 -2.27
N SER A 18 4.49 -9.56 -1.20
CA SER A 18 3.69 -8.89 -0.18
C SER A 18 2.95 -7.69 -0.75
N PRO A 19 1.64 -7.55 -0.46
CA PRO A 19 0.92 -6.33 -0.73
C PRO A 19 1.29 -5.25 0.30
N ILE A 20 0.93 -4.01 0.01
CA ILE A 20 0.79 -2.98 1.03
C ILE A 20 -0.67 -2.65 1.21
N TRP A 21 -1.09 -2.56 2.46
CA TRP A 21 -2.40 -2.08 2.86
C TRP A 21 -2.26 -1.08 3.98
N LEU A 22 -2.84 0.11 3.78
CA LEU A 22 -2.89 1.21 4.72
C LEU A 22 -4.34 1.59 4.92
N TYR A 23 -4.73 2.03 6.12
CA TYR A 23 -6.06 2.56 6.34
C TYR A 23 -6.00 3.87 7.10
N THR A 24 -6.89 4.78 6.76
CA THR A 24 -7.08 6.05 7.44
C THR A 24 -8.47 6.07 8.08
N LYS A 25 -8.88 7.24 8.56
CA LYS A 25 -10.27 7.45 8.98
C LYS A 25 -11.23 7.60 7.79
N ASP A 26 -10.73 7.93 6.60
CA ASP A 26 -11.54 8.31 5.44
C ASP A 26 -11.47 7.25 4.31
N TYR A 27 -10.40 6.44 4.24
CA TYR A 27 -10.28 5.38 3.23
C TYR A 27 -9.34 4.24 3.62
N ILE A 28 -9.41 3.14 2.86
CA ILE A 28 -8.40 2.08 2.83
C ILE A 28 -7.66 2.17 1.50
N TYR A 29 -6.33 2.16 1.55
CA TYR A 29 -5.46 2.09 0.38
C TYR A 29 -4.76 0.73 0.30
N GLY A 30 -4.72 0.16 -0.89
CA GLY A 30 -4.06 -1.10 -1.18
C GLY A 30 -3.26 -1.03 -2.47
N MET A 31 -2.10 -1.68 -2.47
CA MET A 31 -1.37 -1.95 -3.70
C MET A 31 -0.75 -3.34 -3.67
N PHE A 32 -1.00 -4.13 -4.72
CA PHE A 32 -0.56 -5.52 -4.80
C PHE A 32 -0.29 -5.97 -6.25
N PRO A 33 0.59 -6.96 -6.45
CA PRO A 33 0.93 -7.41 -7.79
C PRO A 33 -0.23 -8.20 -8.42
N VAL A 34 -0.46 -8.01 -9.72
CA VAL A 34 -1.51 -8.75 -10.46
C VAL A 34 -1.03 -10.14 -10.84
N ASN A 35 0.28 -10.30 -11.02
CA ASN A 35 0.96 -11.51 -11.48
C ASN A 35 2.26 -11.76 -10.70
N ASN A 36 2.80 -12.98 -10.81
CA ASN A 36 3.97 -13.42 -10.02
C ASN A 36 5.29 -12.73 -10.41
N ASP A 37 5.38 -12.17 -11.63
CA ASP A 37 6.56 -11.40 -12.04
C ASP A 37 6.58 -9.98 -11.42
N SER A 38 5.45 -9.53 -10.88
CA SER A 38 5.25 -8.21 -10.27
C SER A 38 5.63 -7.05 -11.20
N ASN A 39 5.46 -7.25 -12.51
CA ASN A 39 5.61 -6.18 -13.50
C ASN A 39 4.36 -5.31 -13.61
N ARG A 40 3.19 -5.83 -13.17
CA ARG A 40 1.93 -5.10 -13.09
C ARG A 40 1.37 -5.13 -11.68
N TRP A 41 0.84 -4.00 -11.24
CA TRP A 41 0.30 -3.82 -9.90
C TRP A 41 -1.09 -3.19 -9.97
N MET A 42 -1.96 -3.69 -9.11
CA MET A 42 -3.27 -3.13 -8.85
C MET A 42 -3.15 -2.17 -7.67
N GLU A 43 -3.51 -0.92 -7.90
CA GLU A 43 -3.86 0.05 -6.85
C GLU A 43 -5.36 -0.05 -6.62
N ILE A 44 -5.78 -0.11 -5.37
CA ILE A 44 -7.18 -0.10 -4.98
C ILE A 44 -7.38 0.81 -3.77
N THR A 45 -8.45 1.59 -3.80
CA THR A 45 -8.89 2.45 -2.70
C THR A 45 -10.33 2.11 -2.38
N TYR A 46 -10.65 2.01 -1.08
CA TYR A 46 -12.02 2.01 -0.58
C TYR A 46 -12.28 3.31 0.16
N ASP A 47 -13.05 4.21 -0.44
CA ASP A 47 -13.48 5.48 0.15
C ASP A 47 -14.73 5.25 1.01
N PHE A 48 -14.68 5.60 2.31
CA PHE A 48 -15.81 5.35 3.21
C PHE A 48 -17.01 6.27 3.00
N ASP A 49 -16.80 7.43 2.35
CA ASP A 49 -17.82 8.46 2.18
C ASP A 49 -18.43 8.49 0.76
N SER A 50 -18.03 7.57 -0.13
CA SER A 50 -18.47 7.50 -1.53
C SER A 50 -19.57 6.46 -1.78
N ASP A 51 -20.55 6.80 -2.63
CA ASP A 51 -21.59 5.88 -3.12
C ASP A 51 -21.01 4.75 -4.00
N ASP A 52 -19.90 5.04 -4.70
CA ASP A 52 -19.08 4.06 -5.41
C ASP A 52 -17.69 4.03 -4.74
N PRO A 53 -17.54 3.25 -3.65
CA PRO A 53 -16.40 3.37 -2.77
C PRO A 53 -15.12 2.77 -3.34
N ILE A 54 -15.21 1.89 -4.34
CA ILE A 54 -14.06 1.13 -4.85
C ILE A 54 -13.48 1.81 -6.09
N ILE A 55 -12.30 2.40 -5.93
CA ILE A 55 -11.51 2.91 -7.04
C ILE A 55 -10.36 1.93 -7.29
N LYS A 56 -10.21 1.43 -8.51
CA LYS A 56 -9.14 0.49 -8.87
C LYS A 56 -8.42 0.89 -10.15
N LYS A 57 -7.10 0.76 -10.16
CA LYS A 57 -6.24 1.11 -11.30
C LYS A 57 -5.08 0.13 -11.41
N GLU A 58 -4.94 -0.50 -12.57
CA GLU A 58 -3.81 -1.39 -12.87
C GLU A 58 -2.76 -0.63 -13.70
N ARG A 59 -1.49 -0.71 -13.29
CA ARG A 59 -0.38 -0.04 -13.98
C ARG A 59 0.87 -0.93 -14.00
N ASP A 60 1.86 -0.54 -14.79
CA ASP A 60 3.20 -1.13 -14.69
C ASP A 60 3.86 -0.78 -13.34
N ALA A 61 4.93 -1.49 -13.00
CA ALA A 61 5.60 -1.35 -11.71
C ALA A 61 6.30 0.00 -11.52
N ASP A 62 6.83 0.62 -12.59
CA ASP A 62 7.51 1.92 -12.48
C ASP A 62 6.51 3.03 -12.13
N LEU A 63 5.36 3.05 -12.81
CA LEU A 63 4.31 4.02 -12.54
C LEU A 63 3.62 3.73 -11.20
N SER A 64 3.41 2.45 -10.85
CA SER A 64 2.84 2.07 -9.55
C SER A 64 3.74 2.50 -8.39
N TYR A 65 5.06 2.41 -8.56
CA TYR A 65 6.01 2.96 -7.58
C TYR A 65 5.84 4.46 -7.39
N GLN A 66 5.68 5.23 -8.48
CA GLN A 66 5.45 6.68 -8.39
C GLN A 66 4.17 7.01 -7.62
N PHE A 67 3.07 6.33 -7.91
CA PHE A 67 1.79 6.54 -7.21
C PHE A 67 1.85 6.11 -5.74
N LEU A 68 2.49 4.98 -5.43
CA LEU A 68 2.71 4.57 -4.05
C LEU A 68 3.54 5.62 -3.29
N PHE A 69 4.61 6.11 -3.92
CA PHE A 69 5.47 7.10 -3.29
C PHE A 69 4.73 8.42 -3.07
N GLU A 70 3.90 8.85 -4.03
CA GLU A 70 3.04 10.03 -3.87
C GLU A 70 2.03 9.87 -2.73
N GLU A 71 1.38 8.71 -2.62
CA GLU A 71 0.46 8.40 -1.52
C GLU A 71 1.18 8.48 -0.17
N LEU A 72 2.37 7.89 -0.06
CA LEU A 72 3.16 7.92 1.17
C LEU A 72 3.75 9.30 1.48
N GLU A 73 4.06 10.11 0.46
CA GLU A 73 4.65 11.45 0.63
C GLU A 73 3.60 12.52 0.93
N LYS A 74 2.38 12.38 0.39
CA LYS A 74 1.36 13.44 0.41
C LYS A 74 0.04 12.99 1.02
N GLY A 75 -0.43 11.78 0.71
CA GLY A 75 -1.70 11.25 1.19
C GLY A 75 -1.65 10.90 2.67
N ILE A 76 -0.81 9.93 3.02
CA ILE A 76 -0.65 9.41 4.38
C ILE A 76 -0.29 10.50 5.42
N PRO A 77 0.63 11.45 5.15
CA PRO A 77 0.97 12.51 6.11
C PRO A 77 -0.19 13.44 6.47
N TYR A 78 -1.26 13.49 5.66
CA TYR A 78 -2.48 14.21 6.03
C TYR A 78 -3.21 13.59 7.23
N TYR A 79 -3.03 12.28 7.43
CA TYR A 79 -3.69 11.50 8.50
C TYR A 79 -2.75 11.12 9.64
N ILE A 80 -1.44 11.15 9.38
CA ILE A 80 -0.42 10.70 10.32
C ILE A 80 0.60 11.82 10.51
N GLU A 81 0.37 12.63 11.53
CA GLU A 81 1.17 13.83 11.80
C GLU A 81 2.65 13.54 12.04
N ASP A 82 2.98 12.36 12.60
CA ASP A 82 4.34 11.94 12.89
C ASP A 82 4.99 11.13 11.75
N PHE A 83 4.38 11.07 10.57
CA PHE A 83 4.93 10.33 9.43
C PHE A 83 6.23 10.96 8.93
N ASN A 84 7.33 10.21 9.05
CA ASN A 84 8.68 10.66 8.73
C ASN A 84 8.96 10.57 7.21
N VAL A 85 8.39 11.52 6.47
CA VAL A 85 8.60 11.68 5.01
C VAL A 85 10.09 11.82 4.66
N ASN A 86 10.90 12.43 5.52
CA ASN A 86 12.34 12.58 5.28
C ASN A 86 13.05 11.22 5.25
N ASN A 87 12.73 10.33 6.18
CA ASN A 87 13.28 8.97 6.19
C ASN A 87 12.80 8.16 4.97
N LEU A 88 11.54 8.35 4.54
CA LEU A 88 11.02 7.74 3.31
C LEU A 88 11.83 8.19 2.08
N LYS A 89 12.08 9.50 1.93
CA LYS A 89 12.88 10.05 0.83
C LYS A 89 14.32 9.55 0.84
N GLN A 90 14.95 9.51 2.02
CA GLN A 90 16.29 8.96 2.16
C GLN A 90 16.32 7.49 1.74
N PHE A 91 15.36 6.68 2.17
CA PHE A 91 15.27 5.29 1.77
C PHE A 91 15.07 5.14 0.26
N ALA A 92 14.23 5.96 -0.37
CA ALA A 92 13.99 5.93 -1.81
C ALA A 92 15.26 6.10 -2.65
N THR A 93 16.23 6.92 -2.20
CA THR A 93 17.52 7.05 -2.89
C THR A 93 18.33 5.75 -2.92
N THR A 94 18.13 4.85 -1.95
CA THR A 94 18.85 3.56 -1.88
C THR A 94 18.33 2.54 -2.90
N VAL A 95 17.15 2.78 -3.48
CA VAL A 95 16.50 1.89 -4.45
C VAL A 95 16.38 2.50 -5.84
N GLU A 96 16.90 3.71 -6.06
CA GLU A 96 16.73 4.46 -7.31
C GLU A 96 17.21 3.70 -8.55
N SER A 97 18.30 2.95 -8.43
CA SER A 97 18.89 2.16 -9.53
C SER A 97 18.17 0.81 -9.78
N LYS A 98 17.20 0.43 -8.95
CA LYS A 98 16.47 -0.84 -9.10
C LYS A 98 15.34 -0.72 -10.12
N SER A 99 14.89 -1.87 -10.64
CA SER A 99 13.68 -1.94 -11.46
C SER A 99 12.42 -1.54 -10.66
N GLY A 100 11.34 -1.09 -11.32
CA GLY A 100 10.09 -0.72 -10.64
C GLY A 100 9.52 -1.84 -9.74
N SER A 101 9.58 -3.10 -10.21
CA SER A 101 9.15 -4.27 -9.44
C SER A 101 9.96 -4.44 -8.15
N GLU A 102 11.29 -4.30 -8.24
CA GLU A 102 12.16 -4.36 -7.08
C GLU A 102 12.01 -3.15 -6.15
N LYS A 103 11.76 -1.95 -6.69
CA LYS A 103 11.48 -0.75 -5.90
C LYS A 103 10.23 -0.95 -5.03
N LEU A 104 9.12 -1.39 -5.63
CA LEU A 104 7.88 -1.70 -4.91
C LEU A 104 8.09 -2.76 -3.84
N LYS A 105 8.70 -3.90 -4.19
CA LYS A 105 8.99 -4.97 -3.22
C LYS A 105 9.84 -4.46 -2.06
N THR A 106 10.88 -3.70 -2.36
CA THR A 106 11.82 -3.21 -1.35
C THR A 106 11.16 -2.17 -0.43
N ILE A 107 10.40 -1.21 -0.97
CA ILE A 107 9.78 -0.16 -0.16
C ILE A 107 8.65 -0.70 0.71
N ILE A 108 7.83 -1.62 0.18
CA ILE A 108 6.77 -2.30 0.94
C ILE A 108 7.39 -3.10 2.08
N SER A 109 8.46 -3.85 1.80
CA SER A 109 9.17 -4.63 2.82
C SER A 109 9.76 -3.74 3.91
N GLU A 110 10.39 -2.61 3.55
CA GLU A 110 10.95 -1.67 4.52
C GLU A 110 9.88 -1.08 5.44
N LEU A 111 8.76 -0.63 4.88
CA LEU A 111 7.66 -0.03 5.64
C LEU A 111 7.03 -1.01 6.63
N ILE A 112 6.80 -2.26 6.20
CA ILE A 112 6.23 -3.30 7.06
C ILE A 112 7.19 -3.65 8.21
N ASN A 113 8.47 -3.86 7.89
CA ASN A 113 9.46 -4.37 8.83
C ASN A 113 10.07 -3.31 9.75
N ASN A 114 10.00 -2.02 9.39
CA ASN A 114 10.63 -0.92 10.12
C ASN A 114 9.65 0.22 10.36
N THR A 115 8.40 -0.14 10.66
CA THR A 115 7.27 0.77 10.86
C THR A 115 7.59 1.93 11.81
N ASP A 116 8.32 1.62 12.88
CA ASP A 116 8.75 2.53 13.95
C ASP A 116 9.69 3.65 13.47
N LYS A 117 10.41 3.46 12.36
CA LYS A 117 11.20 4.53 11.74
C LYS A 117 10.34 5.58 11.03
N TYR A 118 9.11 5.21 10.66
CA TYR A 118 8.23 6.03 9.85
C TYR A 118 7.12 6.69 10.66
N SER A 119 6.53 6.01 11.64
CA SER A 119 5.56 6.60 12.57
C SER A 119 5.38 5.64 13.74
N LYS A 120 5.02 6.17 14.92
CA LYS A 120 4.66 5.32 16.06
C LYS A 120 3.38 4.53 15.84
N ASN A 121 2.49 5.06 15.00
CA ASN A 121 1.13 4.53 14.80
C ASN A 121 0.81 4.39 13.30
N LEU A 122 1.76 3.92 12.49
CA LEU A 122 1.50 3.68 11.06
C LEU A 122 0.39 2.61 10.91
N PRO A 123 -0.78 2.94 10.34
CA PRO A 123 -1.93 2.05 10.19
C PRO A 123 -1.74 1.13 8.98
N ILE A 124 -0.61 0.42 8.95
CA ILE A 124 -0.24 -0.55 7.92
C ILE A 124 -0.56 -1.95 8.39
N ILE A 125 -1.11 -2.77 7.50
CA ILE A 125 -1.31 -4.21 7.75
C ILE A 125 0.00 -4.94 7.46
N LYS A 126 0.52 -5.65 8.46
CA LYS A 126 1.84 -6.26 8.40
C LYS A 126 1.82 -7.69 7.85
N SER A 127 0.69 -8.40 7.97
CA SER A 127 0.59 -9.79 7.54
C SER A 127 -0.82 -10.15 7.05
N LYS A 128 -0.94 -11.36 6.49
CA LYS A 128 -2.23 -11.91 6.03
C LYS A 128 -3.19 -12.11 7.20
N GLU A 129 -2.67 -12.49 8.37
CA GLU A 129 -3.44 -12.73 9.58
C GLU A 129 -4.11 -11.43 10.05
N ASP A 130 -3.41 -10.30 9.94
CA ASP A 130 -3.92 -8.97 10.32
C ASP A 130 -4.91 -8.39 9.30
N ALA A 131 -5.05 -8.99 8.12
CA ALA A 131 -5.91 -8.48 7.06
C ALA A 131 -7.41 -8.45 7.44
N HIS A 132 -7.82 -9.22 8.46
CA HIS A 132 -9.17 -9.15 9.02
C HIS A 132 -9.53 -7.74 9.52
N LEU A 133 -8.56 -6.98 10.03
CA LEU A 133 -8.75 -5.61 10.51
C LEU A 133 -9.25 -4.66 9.41
N LEU A 134 -8.85 -4.90 8.16
CA LEU A 134 -9.39 -4.16 7.03
C LEU A 134 -10.84 -4.57 6.78
N LYS A 135 -11.13 -5.87 6.75
CA LYS A 135 -12.46 -6.39 6.43
C LYS A 135 -13.53 -6.00 7.44
N GLU A 136 -13.15 -5.72 8.68
CA GLU A 136 -14.06 -5.21 9.72
C GLU A 136 -14.44 -3.74 9.53
N LYS A 137 -13.65 -2.99 8.73
CA LYS A 137 -13.91 -1.58 8.40
C LYS A 137 -14.82 -1.38 7.19
N VAL A 138 -15.21 -2.47 6.51
CA VAL A 138 -15.91 -2.48 5.21
C VAL A 138 -17.20 -3.28 5.26
#